data_AF-A0A947J4S0-F1
#
_entry.id   AF-A0A947J4S0-F1
#
_cell.length_a   1.000
_cell.length_b   1.000
_cell.length_c   1.000
_cell.angle_alpha   90.00
_cell.angle_beta   90.00
_cell.angle_gamma   90.00
#
_symmetry.space_group_name_H-M   'P 1'
#
loop_
_entity.id
_entity.type
_entity.pdbx_description
1 polymer ?
#
loop_
_entity_poly.entity_id
_entity_poly.type
_entity_poly.pdbx_seq_one_letter_code
_entity_poly.pdbx_strand_id
1 'polypeptide(L)'
;MPITPLPTPPTRSDPASFAARGDAFLAALPTFQAEANALETNVNAKELSAVSAAVTAIAKASEAAASAVDATNNGAAQVVLAAEQVALATGRADAAAASAVTAITAPGTSATSTTSLSIAIDVKALTIQPGKALVVGMSVKIAATASPTNWMFGDVTAYDSGTGALTVNVTVIQGAGTFAAWTVSLSAPGLAPSAAAAVFNYQNFGGF
;
A
#
# COMPACT_ATOMS: atom_id res chain seq x y z
N MET A 1 32.78 -13.37 -51.67
CA MET A 1 33.00 -13.08 -53.10
C MET A 1 32.68 -14.35 -53.87
N PRO A 2 32.02 -14.28 -55.03
CA PRO A 2 31.80 -15.47 -55.85
C PRO A 2 33.15 -16.03 -56.31
N ILE A 3 33.25 -17.36 -56.44
CA ILE A 3 34.39 -18.01 -57.09
C ILE A 3 34.43 -17.58 -58.55
N THR A 4 35.61 -17.23 -59.04
CA THR A 4 35.82 -16.86 -60.44
C THR A 4 35.59 -18.07 -61.35
N PRO A 5 34.73 -17.98 -62.39
CA PRO A 5 34.50 -19.09 -63.31
C PRO A 5 35.79 -19.53 -64.02
N LEU A 6 36.00 -20.84 -64.14
CA LEU A 6 37.14 -21.36 -64.89
C LEU A 6 37.01 -21.05 -66.40
N PRO A 7 38.13 -20.77 -67.10
CA PRO A 7 38.14 -20.61 -68.56
C PRO A 7 37.65 -21.86 -69.29
N THR A 8 37.25 -21.71 -70.55
CA THR A 8 36.78 -22.84 -71.38
C THR A 8 37.87 -23.91 -71.48
N PRO A 9 37.57 -25.18 -71.14
CA PRO A 9 38.57 -26.24 -71.15
C PRO A 9 39.05 -26.56 -72.60
N PRO A 10 40.29 -27.05 -72.75
CA PRO A 10 40.80 -27.49 -74.04
C PRO A 10 40.05 -28.74 -74.54
N THR A 11 39.81 -28.84 -75.85
CA THR A 11 39.10 -29.98 -76.47
C THR A 11 39.82 -30.48 -77.71
N ARG A 12 39.91 -31.80 -77.86
CA ARG A 12 40.55 -32.44 -79.02
C ARG A 12 39.78 -32.23 -80.33
N SER A 13 38.52 -31.81 -80.25
CA SER A 13 37.71 -31.46 -81.42
C SER A 13 38.02 -30.07 -81.98
N ASP A 14 38.83 -29.25 -81.29
CA ASP A 14 39.36 -27.97 -81.75
C ASP A 14 40.88 -27.91 -81.52
N PRO A 15 41.69 -28.57 -82.37
CA PRO A 15 43.15 -28.64 -82.19
C PRO A 15 43.84 -27.29 -82.27
N ALA A 16 43.28 -26.35 -83.05
CA ALA A 16 43.86 -25.02 -83.25
C ALA A 16 43.86 -24.20 -81.95
N SER A 17 42.84 -24.34 -81.10
CA SER A 17 42.71 -23.60 -79.83
C SER A 17 43.15 -24.39 -78.59
N PHE A 18 43.53 -25.66 -78.72
CA PHE A 18 43.76 -26.57 -77.60
C PHE A 18 44.82 -26.06 -76.60
N ALA A 19 46.02 -25.70 -77.09
CA ALA A 19 47.12 -25.28 -76.23
C ALA A 19 46.79 -23.98 -75.47
N ALA A 20 46.29 -22.96 -76.17
CA ALA A 20 45.91 -21.69 -75.57
C ALA A 20 44.82 -21.84 -74.48
N ARG A 21 43.81 -22.68 -74.72
CA ARG A 21 42.78 -23.00 -73.71
C ARG A 21 43.33 -23.81 -72.54
N GLY A 22 44.27 -24.73 -72.80
CA GLY A 22 44.94 -25.51 -71.78
C GLY A 22 45.75 -24.63 -70.83
N ASP A 23 46.57 -23.73 -71.38
CA ASP A 23 47.38 -22.79 -70.59
C ASP A 23 46.49 -21.85 -69.76
N ALA A 24 45.43 -21.30 -70.37
CA ALA A 24 44.47 -20.44 -69.67
C ALA A 24 43.76 -21.17 -68.52
N PHE A 25 43.33 -22.42 -68.75
CA PHE A 25 42.66 -23.23 -67.73
C PHE A 25 43.61 -23.56 -66.56
N LEU A 26 44.84 -23.99 -66.85
CA LEU A 26 45.84 -24.31 -65.82
C LEU A 26 46.27 -23.07 -65.04
N ALA A 27 46.40 -21.92 -65.71
CA ALA A 27 46.72 -20.64 -65.07
C ALA A 27 45.62 -20.15 -64.12
N ALA A 28 44.35 -20.58 -64.29
CA ALA A 28 43.24 -20.19 -63.41
C ALA A 28 43.17 -21.02 -62.11
N LEU A 29 43.77 -22.21 -62.06
CA LEU A 29 43.66 -23.13 -60.92
C LEU A 29 44.21 -22.56 -59.59
N PRO A 30 45.34 -21.84 -59.54
CA PRO A 30 45.83 -21.24 -58.30
C PRO A 30 44.84 -20.21 -57.71
N THR A 31 44.18 -19.43 -58.58
CA THR A 31 43.15 -18.46 -58.15
C THR A 31 41.94 -19.18 -57.59
N PHE A 32 41.47 -20.24 -58.28
CA PHE A 32 40.37 -21.08 -57.79
C PHE A 32 40.70 -21.71 -56.43
N GLN A 33 41.92 -22.23 -56.25
CA GLN A 33 42.36 -22.78 -54.96
C GLN A 33 42.33 -21.74 -53.84
N ALA A 34 42.84 -20.53 -54.11
CA ALA A 34 42.82 -19.45 -53.12
C ALA A 34 41.39 -19.05 -52.73
N GLU A 35 40.49 -18.92 -53.70
CA GLU A 35 39.08 -18.60 -53.47
C GLU A 35 38.34 -19.73 -52.72
N ALA A 36 38.64 -21.00 -53.02
CA ALA A 36 38.09 -22.15 -52.33
C ALA A 36 38.54 -22.21 -50.85
N ASN A 37 39.82 -21.98 -50.56
CA ASN A 37 40.34 -21.91 -49.19
C ASN A 37 39.73 -20.73 -48.42
N ALA A 38 39.51 -19.59 -49.10
CA ALA A 38 38.84 -18.43 -48.51
C ALA A 38 37.37 -18.72 -48.19
N LEU A 39 36.68 -19.49 -49.05
CA LEU A 39 35.32 -19.95 -48.80
C LEU A 39 35.26 -20.87 -47.58
N GLU A 40 36.14 -21.87 -47.47
CA GLU A 40 36.23 -22.76 -46.30
C GLU A 40 36.42 -21.95 -45.01
N THR A 41 37.33 -20.98 -45.02
CA THR A 41 37.55 -20.08 -43.88
C THR A 41 36.28 -19.30 -43.52
N ASN A 42 35.53 -18.80 -44.52
CA ASN A 42 34.28 -18.08 -44.28
C ASN A 42 33.18 -18.97 -43.71
N VAL A 43 33.05 -20.21 -44.22
CA VAL A 43 32.08 -21.19 -43.74
C VAL A 43 32.36 -21.54 -42.29
N ASN A 44 33.61 -21.85 -41.94
CA ASN A 44 34.02 -22.16 -40.56
C ASN A 44 33.74 -20.97 -39.61
N ALA A 45 33.99 -19.73 -40.06
CA ALA A 45 33.68 -18.54 -39.28
C ALA A 45 32.17 -18.35 -39.07
N LYS A 46 31.35 -18.63 -40.09
CA LYS A 46 29.89 -18.57 -40.01
C LYS A 46 29.31 -19.67 -39.12
N GLU A 47 29.88 -20.87 -39.17
CA GLU A 47 29.52 -21.98 -38.28
C GLU A 47 29.76 -21.59 -36.82
N LEU A 48 30.96 -21.07 -36.52
CA LEU A 48 31.28 -20.58 -35.17
C LEU A 48 30.34 -19.47 -34.72
N SER A 49 30.07 -18.49 -35.58
CA SER A 49 29.13 -17.40 -35.28
C SER A 49 27.71 -17.90 -35.01
N ALA A 50 27.23 -18.90 -35.75
CA ALA A 50 25.91 -19.49 -35.54
C ALA A 50 25.83 -20.25 -34.21
N VAL A 51 26.86 -21.01 -33.87
CA VAL A 51 26.95 -21.71 -32.58
C VAL A 51 26.98 -20.71 -31.41
N SER A 52 27.80 -19.66 -31.49
CA SER A 52 27.83 -18.62 -30.45
C SER A 52 26.48 -17.92 -30.29
N ALA A 53 25.81 -17.58 -31.39
CA ALA A 53 24.48 -16.97 -31.35
C ALA A 53 23.44 -17.90 -30.68
N ALA A 54 23.49 -19.20 -30.95
CA ALA A 54 22.61 -20.18 -30.30
C ALA A 54 22.87 -20.28 -28.79
N VAL A 55 24.14 -20.30 -28.36
CA VAL A 55 24.51 -20.31 -26.94
C VAL A 55 24.03 -19.03 -26.25
N THR A 56 24.22 -17.86 -26.86
CA THR A 56 23.72 -16.60 -26.32
C THR A 56 22.20 -16.59 -26.21
N ALA A 57 21.48 -17.12 -27.21
CA ALA A 57 20.03 -17.21 -27.17
C ALA A 57 19.53 -18.10 -26.01
N ILE A 58 20.19 -19.25 -25.77
CA ILE A 58 19.88 -20.13 -24.65
C ILE A 58 20.14 -19.43 -23.32
N ALA A 59 21.29 -18.77 -23.17
CA ALA A 59 21.61 -18.01 -21.95
C ALA A 59 20.57 -16.92 -21.68
N LYS A 60 20.16 -16.16 -22.71
CA LYS A 60 19.13 -15.13 -22.59
C LYS A 60 17.76 -15.69 -22.24
N ALA A 61 17.41 -16.88 -22.74
CA ALA A 61 16.18 -17.56 -22.34
C ALA A 61 16.21 -17.95 -20.85
N SER A 62 17.35 -18.47 -20.35
CA SER A 62 17.52 -18.79 -18.93
C SER A 62 17.48 -17.55 -18.03
N GLU A 63 18.14 -16.45 -18.43
CA GLU A 63 18.10 -15.18 -17.72
C GLU A 63 16.66 -14.62 -17.64
N ALA A 64 15.91 -14.67 -18.74
CA ALA A 64 14.51 -14.23 -18.77
C ALA A 64 13.62 -15.08 -17.86
N ALA A 65 13.82 -16.40 -17.85
CA ALA A 65 13.11 -17.30 -16.95
C ALA A 65 13.40 -17.00 -15.46
N ALA A 66 14.67 -16.75 -15.12
CA ALA A 66 15.05 -16.35 -13.76
C ALA A 66 14.41 -15.02 -13.35
N SER A 67 14.44 -14.02 -14.24
CA SER A 67 13.81 -12.72 -13.98
C SER A 67 12.29 -12.82 -13.76
N ALA A 68 11.61 -13.76 -14.43
CA ALA A 68 10.19 -14.01 -14.24
C ALA A 68 9.88 -14.65 -12.87
N VAL A 69 10.75 -15.55 -12.40
CA VAL A 69 10.67 -16.13 -11.05
C VAL A 69 10.88 -15.06 -9.99
N ASP A 70 11.89 -14.21 -10.14
CA ASP A 70 12.16 -13.11 -9.21
C ASP A 70 10.99 -12.13 -9.14
N ALA A 71 10.40 -11.78 -10.28
CA ALA A 71 9.21 -10.92 -10.33
C ALA A 71 8.01 -11.55 -9.58
N THR A 72 7.81 -12.87 -9.71
CA THR A 72 6.76 -13.60 -9.00
C THR A 72 7.00 -13.63 -7.49
N ASN A 73 8.24 -13.90 -7.07
CA ASN A 73 8.63 -13.92 -5.66
C ASN A 73 8.49 -12.53 -5.02
N ASN A 74 8.90 -11.49 -5.74
CA ASN A 74 8.72 -10.10 -5.29
C ASN A 74 7.24 -9.74 -5.15
N GLY A 75 6.40 -10.14 -6.12
CA GLY A 75 4.95 -9.95 -6.02
C GLY A 75 4.34 -10.63 -4.79
N ALA A 76 4.72 -11.89 -4.54
CA ALA A 76 4.27 -12.63 -3.36
C ALA A 76 4.70 -11.96 -2.04
N ALA A 77 5.95 -11.49 -1.95
CA ALA A 77 6.45 -10.78 -0.78
C ALA A 77 5.67 -9.47 -0.51
N GLN A 78 5.33 -8.71 -1.56
CA GLN A 78 4.56 -7.47 -1.41
C GLN A 78 3.14 -7.72 -0.90
N VAL A 79 2.50 -8.84 -1.27
CA VAL A 79 1.19 -9.22 -0.74
C VAL A 79 1.25 -9.52 0.75
N VAL A 80 2.30 -10.21 1.21
CA VAL A 80 2.49 -10.51 2.64
C VAL A 80 2.68 -9.21 3.44
N LEU A 81 3.56 -8.32 2.97
CA LEU A 81 3.81 -7.03 3.63
C LEU A 81 2.54 -6.16 3.70
N ALA A 82 1.72 -6.17 2.64
CA ALA A 82 0.45 -5.45 2.64
C ALA A 82 -0.53 -6.01 3.69
N ALA A 83 -0.62 -7.34 3.82
CA ALA A 83 -1.47 -7.98 4.82
C ALA A 83 -1.02 -7.67 6.27
N GLU A 84 0.29 -7.66 6.52
CA GLU A 84 0.86 -7.26 7.81
C GLU A 84 0.54 -5.80 8.15
N GLN A 85 0.67 -4.90 7.17
CA GLN A 85 0.37 -3.48 7.36
C GLN A 85 -1.12 -3.23 7.69
N VAL A 86 -2.03 -4.00 7.09
CA VAL A 86 -3.46 -3.97 7.43
C VAL A 86 -3.69 -4.44 8.87
N ALA A 87 -3.06 -5.54 9.29
CA ALA A 87 -3.18 -6.05 10.66
C ALA A 87 -2.67 -5.02 11.69
N LEU A 88 -1.53 -4.36 11.40
CA LEU A 88 -1.00 -3.29 12.23
C LEU A 88 -1.95 -2.09 12.30
N ALA A 89 -2.53 -1.67 11.17
CA ALA A 89 -3.48 -0.57 11.14
C ALA A 89 -4.72 -0.85 11.99
N THR A 90 -5.29 -2.07 11.88
CA THR A 90 -6.41 -2.51 12.72
C THR A 90 -6.03 -2.51 14.20
N GLY A 91 -4.88 -3.09 14.56
CA GLY A 91 -4.44 -3.10 15.96
C GLY A 91 -4.19 -1.71 16.55
N ARG A 92 -3.75 -0.74 15.73
CA ARG A 92 -3.59 0.66 16.14
C ARG A 92 -4.95 1.35 16.32
N ALA A 93 -5.93 1.06 15.47
CA ALA A 93 -7.29 1.57 15.62
C ALA A 93 -7.94 1.06 16.91
N ASP A 94 -7.79 -0.24 17.21
CA ASP A 94 -8.30 -0.84 18.45
C ASP A 94 -7.63 -0.24 19.69
N ALA A 95 -6.30 -0.09 19.67
CA ALA A 95 -5.56 0.54 20.76
C ALA A 95 -5.97 2.01 20.98
N ALA A 96 -6.25 2.76 19.92
CA ALA A 96 -6.75 4.13 20.01
C ALA A 96 -8.17 4.17 20.62
N ALA A 97 -9.07 3.28 20.19
CA ALA A 97 -10.41 3.16 20.75
C ALA A 97 -10.36 2.79 22.25
N ALA A 98 -9.52 1.82 22.63
CA ALA A 98 -9.31 1.43 24.02
C ALA A 98 -8.78 2.60 24.86
N SER A 99 -7.80 3.35 24.33
CA SER A 99 -7.25 4.55 24.99
C SER A 99 -8.32 5.62 25.24
N ALA A 100 -9.22 5.84 24.27
CA ALA A 100 -10.33 6.77 24.42
C ALA A 100 -11.32 6.32 25.52
N VAL A 101 -11.60 5.02 25.62
CA VAL A 101 -12.44 4.46 26.70
C VAL A 101 -11.76 4.63 28.07
N THR A 102 -10.46 4.37 28.17
CA THR A 102 -9.73 4.60 29.42
C THR A 102 -9.74 6.09 29.81
N ALA A 103 -9.62 7.00 28.85
CA ALA A 103 -9.66 8.43 29.13
C ALA A 103 -11.03 8.88 29.69
N ILE A 104 -12.15 8.41 29.13
CA ILE A 104 -13.49 8.83 29.61
C ILE A 104 -13.88 8.17 30.94
N THR A 105 -13.36 6.98 31.23
CA THR A 105 -13.61 6.24 32.48
C THR A 105 -12.61 6.54 33.61
N ALA A 106 -11.64 7.42 33.37
CA ALA A 106 -10.69 7.84 34.38
C ALA A 106 -11.41 8.48 35.60
N PRO A 107 -10.95 8.25 36.84
CA PRO A 107 -11.61 8.80 38.04
C PRO A 107 -11.75 10.33 38.06
N GLY A 108 -10.90 11.05 37.31
CA GLY A 108 -10.94 12.51 37.20
C GLY A 108 -12.00 13.05 36.25
N THR A 109 -12.51 12.26 35.29
CA THR A 109 -13.43 12.70 34.23
C THR A 109 -14.90 12.38 34.51
N SER A 110 -15.18 11.82 35.69
CA SER A 110 -16.52 11.58 36.21
C SER A 110 -16.66 12.08 37.64
N ALA A 111 -17.84 12.54 38.00
CA ALA A 111 -18.16 13.06 39.32
C ALA A 111 -19.60 12.77 39.71
N THR A 112 -19.93 12.96 40.97
CA THR A 112 -21.31 12.92 41.47
C THR A 112 -21.65 14.20 42.19
N SER A 113 -22.92 14.57 42.17
CA SER A 113 -23.45 15.74 42.87
C SER A 113 -24.71 15.39 43.62
N THR A 114 -24.88 15.98 44.80
CA THR A 114 -26.10 15.92 45.61
C THR A 114 -26.93 17.22 45.53
N THR A 115 -26.55 18.15 44.65
CA THR A 115 -27.30 19.39 44.44
C THR A 115 -28.67 19.09 43.83
N SER A 116 -29.73 19.63 44.42
CA SER A 116 -31.08 19.52 43.85
C SER A 116 -31.24 20.46 42.67
N LEU A 117 -31.50 19.92 41.49
CA LEU A 117 -31.66 20.67 40.24
C LEU A 117 -32.93 20.25 39.51
N SER A 118 -33.61 21.22 38.89
CA SER A 118 -34.63 20.96 37.89
C SER A 118 -34.00 20.83 36.51
N ILE A 119 -34.48 19.90 35.69
CA ILE A 119 -34.04 19.78 34.29
C ILE A 119 -34.60 20.97 33.50
N ALA A 120 -33.71 21.81 32.97
CA ALA A 120 -34.05 22.94 32.11
C ALA A 120 -32.85 23.34 31.23
N ILE A 121 -33.12 24.04 30.13
CA ILE A 121 -32.09 24.70 29.31
C ILE A 121 -31.81 26.06 29.93
N ASP A 122 -30.77 26.11 30.76
CA ASP A 122 -30.28 27.30 31.45
C ASP A 122 -28.87 27.04 32.02
N VAL A 123 -28.33 28.02 32.73
CA VAL A 123 -27.09 27.84 33.48
C VAL A 123 -27.39 27.13 34.80
N LYS A 124 -26.76 25.96 35.02
CA LYS A 124 -26.87 25.18 36.26
C LYS A 124 -25.59 25.28 37.08
N ALA A 125 -25.74 25.60 38.36
CA ALA A 125 -24.67 25.53 39.35
C ALA A 125 -24.89 24.31 40.26
N LEU A 126 -23.83 23.53 40.47
CA LEU A 126 -23.82 22.33 41.31
C LEU A 126 -22.48 22.13 41.98
N THR A 127 -22.47 21.38 43.08
CA THR A 127 -21.22 20.98 43.75
C THR A 127 -20.95 19.52 43.44
N ILE A 128 -19.74 19.24 42.96
CA ILE A 128 -19.20 17.89 42.77
C ILE A 128 -18.04 17.63 43.74
N GLN A 129 -17.44 16.45 43.72
CA GLN A 129 -16.20 16.24 44.46
C GLN A 129 -15.09 17.19 43.98
N PRO A 130 -14.22 17.68 44.88
CA PRO A 130 -13.01 18.40 44.50
C PRO A 130 -12.01 17.49 43.77
N GLY A 131 -11.01 18.08 43.11
CA GLY A 131 -9.92 17.36 42.45
C GLY A 131 -10.28 16.63 41.16
N LYS A 132 -11.40 16.99 40.52
CA LYS A 132 -11.76 16.45 39.20
C LYS A 132 -11.02 17.17 38.08
N ALA A 133 -10.83 16.50 36.96
CA ALA A 133 -10.11 16.99 35.79
C ALA A 133 -11.07 17.65 34.77
N LEU A 134 -12.11 18.34 35.26
CA LEU A 134 -12.99 19.14 34.43
C LEU A 134 -12.40 20.54 34.28
N VAL A 135 -12.50 21.13 33.09
CA VAL A 135 -12.08 22.50 32.83
C VAL A 135 -13.15 23.25 32.05
N VAL A 136 -13.10 24.58 32.11
CA VAL A 136 -13.99 25.45 31.33
C VAL A 136 -13.87 25.12 29.84
N GLY A 137 -15.01 25.02 29.15
CA GLY A 137 -15.12 24.66 27.74
C GLY A 137 -15.26 23.17 27.45
N MET A 138 -15.07 22.28 28.44
CA MET A 138 -15.40 20.87 28.27
C MET A 138 -16.91 20.65 28.26
N SER A 139 -17.39 19.76 27.40
CA SER A 139 -18.77 19.31 27.40
C SER A 139 -18.99 18.18 28.40
N VAL A 140 -20.08 18.24 29.16
CA VAL A 140 -20.46 17.24 30.16
C VAL A 140 -21.90 16.81 30.00
N LYS A 141 -22.18 15.56 30.35
CA LYS A 141 -23.53 15.06 30.58
C LYS A 141 -23.77 14.94 32.08
N ILE A 142 -24.86 15.51 32.55
CA ILE A 142 -25.35 15.48 33.94
C ILE A 142 -26.62 14.63 33.96
N ALA A 143 -26.53 13.38 34.39
CA ALA A 143 -27.65 12.44 34.39
C ALA A 143 -28.13 12.15 35.82
N ALA A 144 -29.45 12.06 36.03
CA ALA A 144 -29.99 11.72 37.34
C ALA A 144 -29.53 10.31 37.73
N THR A 145 -28.89 10.15 38.89
CA THR A 145 -28.14 8.91 39.22
C THR A 145 -29.03 7.67 39.25
N ALA A 146 -30.22 7.78 39.84
CA ALA A 146 -31.17 6.67 39.93
C ALA A 146 -32.09 6.53 38.70
N SER A 147 -32.04 7.49 37.76
CA SER A 147 -32.93 7.52 36.59
C SER A 147 -32.21 8.18 35.39
N PRO A 148 -31.17 7.52 34.85
CA PRO A 148 -30.22 8.14 33.91
C PRO A 148 -30.80 8.46 32.52
N THR A 149 -32.05 8.10 32.25
CA THR A 149 -32.82 8.56 31.08
C THR A 149 -33.23 10.04 31.20
N ASN A 150 -33.19 10.61 32.40
CA ASN A 150 -33.38 12.04 32.66
C ASN A 150 -32.00 12.70 32.80
N TRP A 151 -31.66 13.63 31.90
CA TRP A 151 -30.33 14.23 31.86
C TRP A 151 -30.29 15.62 31.23
N MET A 152 -29.20 16.33 31.49
CA MET A 152 -28.81 17.61 30.92
C MET A 152 -27.44 17.48 30.27
N PHE A 153 -27.21 18.13 29.13
CA PHE A 153 -25.93 18.22 28.46
C PHE A 153 -25.59 19.67 28.19
N GLY A 154 -24.32 20.02 28.37
CA GLY A 154 -23.86 21.38 28.21
C GLY A 154 -22.36 21.53 28.42
N ASP A 155 -21.89 22.77 28.29
CA ASP A 155 -20.48 23.11 28.43
C ASP A 155 -20.20 23.71 29.80
N VAL A 156 -19.08 23.31 30.40
CA VAL A 156 -18.61 23.85 31.68
C VAL A 156 -18.22 25.31 31.49
N THR A 157 -18.83 26.21 32.24
CA THR A 157 -18.52 27.65 32.23
C THR A 157 -17.67 28.09 33.41
N ALA A 158 -17.67 27.32 34.51
CA ALA A 158 -16.78 27.53 35.65
C ALA A 158 -16.56 26.22 36.42
N TYR A 159 -15.34 25.99 36.90
CA TYR A 159 -15.04 24.91 37.85
C TYR A 159 -13.95 25.36 38.83
N ASP A 160 -14.21 25.20 40.12
CA ASP A 160 -13.21 25.34 41.18
C ASP A 160 -12.80 23.96 41.67
N SER A 161 -11.56 23.56 41.36
CA SER A 161 -11.04 22.24 41.71
C SER A 161 -10.77 22.05 43.21
N GLY A 162 -10.66 23.14 43.98
CA GLY A 162 -10.48 23.09 45.42
C GLY A 162 -11.80 22.88 46.18
N THR A 163 -12.88 23.49 45.71
CA THR A 163 -14.20 23.43 46.38
C THR A 163 -15.18 22.46 45.72
N GLY A 164 -14.96 22.10 44.46
CA GLY A 164 -15.88 21.28 43.67
C GLY A 164 -17.07 22.06 43.10
N ALA A 165 -17.11 23.39 43.22
CA ALA A 165 -18.15 24.21 42.62
C ALA A 165 -18.04 24.18 41.10
N LEU A 166 -19.11 23.74 40.42
CA LEU A 166 -19.20 23.56 38.99
C LEU A 166 -20.38 24.38 38.45
N THR A 167 -20.19 25.04 37.32
CA THR A 167 -21.25 25.71 36.57
C THR A 167 -21.23 25.21 35.13
N VAL A 168 -22.41 24.86 34.62
CA VAL A 168 -22.59 24.31 33.27
C VAL A 168 -23.70 25.07 32.57
N ASN A 169 -23.44 25.54 31.35
CA ASN A 169 -24.48 26.08 30.49
C ASN A 169 -25.15 24.93 29.73
N VAL A 170 -26.37 24.55 30.16
CA VAL A 170 -27.12 23.43 29.59
C VAL A 170 -27.76 23.85 28.27
N THR A 171 -27.53 23.08 27.23
CA THR A 171 -28.03 23.35 25.87
C THR A 171 -28.96 22.25 25.35
N VAL A 172 -28.86 21.03 25.90
CA VAL A 172 -29.71 19.89 25.53
C VAL A 172 -30.21 19.21 26.79
N ILE A 173 -31.48 18.80 26.80
CA ILE A 173 -32.11 18.09 27.90
C ILE A 173 -32.87 16.86 27.39
N GLN A 174 -33.03 15.88 28.27
CA GLN A 174 -33.93 14.74 28.09
C GLN A 174 -34.70 14.52 29.40
N GLY A 175 -36.01 14.39 29.31
CA GLY A 175 -36.88 14.24 30.48
C GLY A 175 -37.19 15.57 31.17
N ALA A 176 -37.77 15.48 32.37
CA ALA A 176 -38.19 16.62 33.17
C ALA A 176 -38.19 16.26 34.66
N GLY A 177 -38.36 17.26 35.52
CA GLY A 177 -38.46 17.09 36.97
C GLY A 177 -37.24 17.61 37.74
N THR A 178 -37.29 17.42 39.06
CA THR A 178 -36.24 17.85 40.00
C THR A 178 -35.63 16.63 40.65
N PHE A 179 -34.30 16.52 40.59
CA PHE A 179 -33.56 15.40 41.19
C PHE A 179 -32.45 15.94 42.10
N ALA A 180 -32.17 15.19 43.17
CA ALA A 180 -31.18 15.55 44.19
C ALA A 180 -29.89 14.69 44.12
N ALA A 181 -29.76 13.84 43.11
CA ALA A 181 -28.58 13.01 42.90
C ALA A 181 -28.25 12.95 41.41
N TRP A 182 -27.03 13.35 41.07
CA TRP A 182 -26.55 13.45 39.70
C TRP A 182 -25.21 12.77 39.52
N THR A 183 -25.02 12.16 38.36
CA THR A 183 -23.74 11.70 37.86
C THR A 183 -23.32 12.64 36.72
N VAL A 184 -22.15 13.24 36.85
CA VAL A 184 -21.54 14.12 35.85
C VAL A 184 -20.44 13.33 35.14
N SER A 185 -20.48 13.27 33.82
CA SER A 185 -19.48 12.60 33.00
C SER A 185 -19.00 13.51 31.88
N LEU A 186 -17.69 13.54 31.62
CA LEU A 186 -17.12 14.12 30.41
C LEU A 186 -17.82 13.53 29.18
N SER A 187 -18.06 14.36 28.17
CA SER A 187 -18.70 13.96 26.94
C SER A 187 -17.97 14.57 25.75
N ALA A 188 -18.19 14.00 24.56
CA ALA A 188 -17.74 14.65 23.34
C ALA A 188 -18.46 16.00 23.17
N PRO A 189 -17.80 17.02 22.57
CA PRO A 189 -18.49 18.22 22.13
C PRO A 189 -19.71 17.86 21.30
N GLY A 190 -20.79 18.63 21.42
CA GLY A 190 -22.04 18.36 20.72
C GLY A 190 -21.90 18.47 19.20
N LEU A 191 -21.51 17.36 18.55
CA LEU A 191 -21.51 17.17 17.10
C LEU A 191 -22.13 15.80 16.77
N ALA A 192 -22.95 15.78 15.72
CA ALA A 192 -23.79 14.68 15.22
C ALA A 192 -23.00 13.38 14.91
N PRO A 193 -23.67 12.21 14.69
CA PRO A 193 -23.03 10.90 14.77
C PRO A 193 -21.88 10.74 13.77
N SER A 194 -20.76 10.21 14.28
CA SER A 194 -19.55 9.85 13.52
C SER A 194 -19.89 8.91 12.36
N ALA A 195 -19.41 9.23 11.17
CA ALA A 195 -19.48 8.34 10.02
C ALA A 195 -18.68 7.06 10.33
N ALA A 196 -19.36 5.92 10.36
CA ALA A 196 -18.72 4.62 10.45
C ALA A 196 -17.64 4.50 9.36
N ALA A 197 -16.41 4.19 9.76
CA ALA A 197 -15.33 3.91 8.84
C ALA A 197 -15.77 2.79 7.88
N ALA A 198 -15.98 3.13 6.61
CA ALA A 198 -16.23 2.13 5.59
C ALA A 198 -14.99 1.23 5.51
N VAL A 199 -15.11 0.00 5.98
CA VAL A 199 -14.12 -1.04 5.76
C VAL A 199 -14.07 -1.28 4.26
N PHE A 200 -13.02 -0.78 3.59
CA PHE A 200 -12.74 -1.12 2.21
C PHE A 200 -12.29 -2.60 2.17
N ASN A 201 -13.24 -3.51 1.93
CA ASN A 201 -12.94 -4.92 1.70
C ASN A 201 -12.15 -5.07 0.38
N TYR A 202 -10.86 -5.36 0.50
CA TYR A 202 -9.89 -5.67 -0.56
C TYR A 202 -10.14 -7.05 -1.24
N GLN A 203 -11.40 -7.47 -1.41
CA GLN A 203 -11.74 -8.79 -1.96
C GLN A 203 -11.95 -8.79 -3.49
N ASN A 204 -11.63 -7.71 -4.21
CA ASN A 204 -11.92 -7.62 -5.65
C ASN A 204 -10.72 -7.23 -6.53
N PHE A 205 -9.59 -7.93 -6.37
CA PHE A 205 -8.57 -8.02 -7.43
C PHE A 205 -8.46 -9.47 -7.90
N GLY A 206 -9.58 -9.99 -8.42
CA GLY A 206 -9.62 -11.25 -9.16
C GLY A 206 -9.99 -10.98 -10.60
N GLY A 207 -9.00 -11.08 -11.50
CA GLY A 207 -9.23 -11.30 -12.92
C GLY A 207 -8.91 -10.13 -13.85
N PHE A 208 -7.70 -10.14 -14.40
CA PHE A 208 -7.44 -10.05 -15.84
C PHE A 208 -6.18 -10.85 -16.17
#